data_AF-A0AAV2N877-F1
#
_entry.id   AF-A0AAV2N877-F1
#
_cell.length_a   1.000
_cell.length_b   1.000
_cell.length_c   1.000
_cell.angle_alpha   90.00
_cell.angle_beta   90.00
_cell.angle_gamma   90.00
#
_symmetry.space_group_name_H-M   'P 1'
#
loop_
_entity.id
_entity.type
_entity.pdbx_description
1 polymer ?
#
loop_
_entity_poly.entity_id
_entity_poly.type
_entity_poly.pdbx_seq_one_letter_code
_entity_poly.pdbx_strand_id
1 'polypeptide(L)'
;MAEGKRITHSVKRDLVQEATDIAQEKEKKDVNLEVLEDVEEIAQQPVYQIRPHLHEKFKPLSAKEIIHDVLFDQLATKSYDAQAAAQWTKDIADVIERRIKDLQFKRYKYIVNVVLGQQHGAGVKIGTRCIWDAEADTYAYDSFINETIFCMAIVYAVYFY
;
A
#
# COMPACT_ATOMS: atom_id res chain seq x y z
N MET A 1 20.51 -64.79 -38.86
CA MET A 1 19.73 -65.13 -40.07
C MET A 1 18.35 -64.51 -39.92
N ALA A 2 17.68 -63.87 -40.87
CA ALA A 2 17.97 -63.19 -42.13
C ALA A 2 16.59 -62.65 -42.60
N GLU A 3 16.55 -61.42 -43.13
CA GLU A 3 15.61 -60.86 -44.13
C GLU A 3 14.08 -60.93 -43.86
N GLY A 4 13.20 -59.95 -44.14
CA GLY A 4 13.21 -58.82 -45.08
C GLY A 4 11.97 -58.92 -46.00
N LYS A 5 11.15 -57.83 -46.06
CA LYS A 5 10.10 -57.50 -47.08
C LYS A 5 8.79 -58.34 -47.06
N ARG A 6 7.61 -57.83 -47.44
CA ARG A 6 7.16 -56.57 -48.05
C ARG A 6 5.65 -56.38 -47.84
N ILE A 7 5.31 -55.10 -47.75
CA ILE A 7 4.03 -54.39 -47.91
C ILE A 7 3.18 -54.87 -49.10
N THR A 8 1.85 -54.84 -48.94
CA THR A 8 0.81 -54.16 -49.79
C THR A 8 -0.58 -54.48 -49.22
N HIS A 9 -1.63 -53.64 -49.13
CA HIS A 9 -2.06 -52.45 -49.85
C HIS A 9 -2.94 -51.53 -48.96
N SER A 10 -2.90 -50.24 -49.27
CA SER A 10 -3.66 -49.10 -48.73
C SER A 10 -5.17 -49.16 -48.96
N VAL A 11 -5.97 -48.76 -47.97
CA VAL A 11 -7.27 -48.05 -48.13
C VAL A 11 -7.43 -47.10 -46.93
N LYS A 12 -6.87 -45.87 -46.97
CA LYS A 12 -7.60 -44.63 -47.30
C LYS A 12 -9.01 -44.54 -46.67
N ARG A 13 -9.07 -43.98 -45.46
CA ARG A 13 -10.21 -43.28 -44.84
C ARG A 13 -9.59 -42.15 -43.99
N ASP A 14 -9.15 -41.08 -44.63
CA ASP A 14 -9.90 -39.87 -45.02
C ASP A 14 -9.65 -38.75 -44.01
N LEU A 15 -8.54 -38.03 -44.27
CA LEU A 15 -8.19 -36.70 -43.75
C LEU A 15 -9.30 -35.65 -43.99
N VAL A 16 -10.36 -36.03 -44.72
CA VAL A 16 -11.58 -35.24 -44.95
C VAL A 16 -12.39 -35.08 -43.66
N GLN A 17 -12.39 -36.09 -42.77
CA GLN A 17 -13.17 -36.02 -41.51
C GLN A 17 -12.53 -35.07 -40.48
N GLU A 18 -11.19 -35.01 -40.47
CA GLU A 18 -10.42 -34.13 -39.57
C GLU A 18 -10.40 -32.67 -40.08
N ALA A 19 -10.52 -32.47 -41.39
CA ALA A 19 -10.66 -31.14 -42.00
C ALA A 19 -12.06 -30.53 -41.83
N THR A 20 -13.12 -31.35 -41.75
CA THR A 20 -14.49 -30.88 -41.52
C THR A 20 -14.72 -30.37 -40.10
N ASP A 21 -14.04 -30.95 -39.11
CA ASP A 21 -14.17 -30.52 -37.70
C ASP A 21 -13.40 -29.20 -37.44
N ILE A 22 -12.27 -28.98 -38.13
CA ILE A 22 -11.48 -27.74 -38.05
C ILE A 22 -12.16 -26.57 -38.80
N ALA A 23 -12.93 -26.87 -39.86
CA ALA A 23 -13.73 -25.86 -40.58
C ALA A 23 -14.95 -25.41 -39.75
N GLN A 24 -15.61 -26.33 -39.03
CA GLN A 24 -16.75 -26.02 -38.17
C GLN A 24 -16.38 -25.24 -36.89
N GLU A 25 -15.16 -25.39 -36.37
CA GLU A 25 -14.66 -24.55 -35.26
C GLU A 25 -14.22 -23.14 -35.71
N LYS A 26 -13.85 -22.95 -36.98
CA LYS A 26 -13.50 -21.63 -37.53
C LYS A 26 -14.73 -20.79 -37.86
N GLU A 27 -15.79 -21.38 -38.42
CA GLU A 27 -17.03 -20.63 -38.73
C GLU A 27 -17.82 -20.18 -37.50
N LYS A 28 -17.61 -20.78 -36.33
CA LYS A 28 -18.27 -20.34 -35.08
C LYS A 28 -17.59 -19.14 -34.41
N LYS A 29 -16.47 -18.65 -34.96
CA LYS A 29 -15.76 -17.45 -34.49
C LYS A 29 -16.07 -16.18 -35.29
N ASP A 30 -16.82 -16.28 -36.39
CA ASP A 30 -17.05 -15.16 -37.32
C ASP A 30 -18.52 -14.69 -37.42
N VAL A 31 -19.36 -14.89 -36.39
CA VAL A 31 -20.70 -14.28 -36.37
C VAL A 31 -21.13 -13.91 -34.95
N ASN A 32 -20.58 -12.82 -34.41
CA ASN A 32 -21.40 -11.75 -33.83
C ASN A 32 -20.56 -10.47 -33.69
N LEU A 33 -20.19 -9.90 -34.84
CA LEU A 33 -19.72 -8.52 -34.95
C LEU A 33 -20.75 -7.76 -35.80
N GLU A 34 -21.97 -7.62 -35.27
CA GLU A 34 -22.81 -6.49 -35.66
C GLU A 34 -22.36 -5.32 -34.80
N VAL A 35 -21.46 -4.52 -35.38
CA VAL A 35 -21.20 -3.16 -34.93
C VAL A 35 -22.46 -2.36 -35.23
N LEU A 36 -23.32 -2.20 -34.22
CA LEU A 36 -24.30 -1.13 -34.21
C LEU A 36 -23.54 0.14 -33.82
N GLU A 37 -23.25 0.97 -34.82
CA GLU A 37 -22.72 2.32 -34.66
C GLU A 37 -23.82 3.26 -34.14
N ASP A 38 -24.23 3.06 -32.89
CA ASP A 38 -24.81 4.12 -32.08
C ASP A 38 -23.72 4.51 -31.06
N VAL A 39 -22.86 5.47 -31.45
CA VAL A 39 -21.91 6.10 -30.53
C VAL A 39 -22.71 7.03 -29.63
N GLU A 40 -23.51 6.46 -28.73
CA GLU A 40 -23.80 7.12 -27.48
C GLU A 40 -22.46 7.26 -26.78
N GLU A 41 -22.03 8.50 -26.52
CA GLU A 41 -20.95 8.78 -25.58
C GLU A 41 -21.30 8.05 -24.28
N ILE A 42 -20.73 6.86 -24.07
CA ILE A 42 -20.70 6.23 -22.76
C ILE A 42 -19.79 7.15 -21.96
N ALA A 43 -20.39 8.19 -21.38
CA ALA A 43 -19.78 8.98 -20.34
C ALA A 43 -19.29 7.96 -19.31
N GLN A 44 -17.97 7.75 -19.27
CA GLN A 44 -17.35 6.86 -18.29
C GLN A 44 -17.88 7.33 -16.94
N GLN A 45 -18.74 6.52 -16.32
CA GLN A 45 -19.22 6.87 -15.01
C GLN A 45 -18.00 7.02 -14.10
N PRO A 46 -17.87 8.11 -13.33
CA PRO A 46 -16.73 8.29 -12.46
C PRO A 46 -16.65 7.07 -11.53
N VAL A 47 -15.56 6.30 -11.66
CA VAL A 47 -15.30 5.17 -10.78
C VAL A 47 -14.97 5.77 -9.41
N TYR A 48 -15.97 5.82 -8.53
CA TYR A 48 -15.79 6.29 -7.16
C TYR A 48 -14.96 5.27 -6.37
N GLN A 49 -13.68 5.59 -6.19
CA GLN A 49 -12.80 4.81 -5.34
C GLN A 49 -12.92 5.27 -3.89
N ILE A 50 -13.66 4.48 -3.10
CA ILE A 50 -13.88 4.73 -1.68
C ILE A 50 -12.60 4.45 -0.86
N ARG A 51 -11.83 3.42 -1.24
CA ARG A 51 -10.64 2.98 -0.48
C ARG A 51 -9.36 2.94 -1.33
N PRO A 52 -8.18 3.23 -0.75
CA PRO A 52 -6.91 3.16 -1.47
C PRO A 52 -6.60 1.73 -1.92
N HIS A 53 -5.95 1.60 -3.09
CA HIS A 53 -5.35 0.34 -3.50
C HIS A 53 -4.21 -0.05 -2.55
N LEU A 54 -3.89 -1.35 -2.50
CA LEU A 54 -2.88 -1.88 -1.57
C LEU A 54 -1.51 -1.19 -1.68
N HIS A 55 -1.08 -0.83 -2.89
CA HIS A 55 0.20 -0.15 -3.12
C HIS A 55 0.18 1.34 -2.72
N GLU A 56 -1.01 1.94 -2.62
CA GLU A 56 -1.24 3.34 -2.22
C GLU A 56 -1.55 3.48 -0.73
N LYS A 57 -1.83 2.37 -0.03
CA LYS A 57 -2.04 2.38 1.42
C LYS A 57 -0.80 2.90 2.15
N PHE A 58 -1.06 3.70 3.17
CA PHE A 58 -0.03 4.14 4.10
C PHE A 58 0.70 2.94 4.73
N LYS A 59 2.02 3.03 4.87
CA LYS A 59 2.87 1.97 5.42
C LYS A 59 3.33 2.35 6.83
N PRO A 60 2.74 1.79 7.90
CA PRO A 60 3.07 2.16 9.28
C PRO A 60 4.52 1.88 9.67
N LEU A 61 5.15 0.86 9.08
CA LEU A 61 6.54 0.52 9.38
C LEU A 61 7.52 1.62 8.93
N SER A 62 7.34 2.13 7.71
CA SER A 62 8.16 3.25 7.20
C SER A 62 7.99 4.51 8.05
N ALA A 63 6.77 4.77 8.53
CA ALA A 63 6.52 5.87 9.44
C ALA A 63 7.17 5.66 10.81
N LYS A 64 7.15 4.44 11.34
CA LYS A 64 7.81 4.07 12.59
C LYS A 64 9.32 4.30 12.51
N GLU A 65 9.97 3.89 11.42
CA GLU A 65 11.40 4.11 11.18
C GLU A 65 11.73 5.61 11.16
N ILE A 66 10.95 6.41 10.44
CA ILE A 66 11.10 7.87 10.42
C ILE A 66 10.97 8.47 11.82
N ILE A 67 9.97 8.05 12.60
CA ILE A 67 9.80 8.53 13.96
C ILE A 67 11.02 8.17 14.80
N HIS A 68 11.49 6.93 14.73
CA HIS A 68 12.67 6.45 15.46
C HIS A 68 13.90 7.32 15.19
N ASP A 69 14.23 7.52 13.91
CA ASP A 69 15.40 8.27 13.48
C ASP A 69 15.32 9.72 13.96
N VAL A 70 14.16 10.38 13.80
CA VAL A 70 13.98 11.77 14.24
C VAL A 70 14.13 11.91 15.75
N LEU A 71 13.55 10.97 16.52
CA LEU A 71 13.67 11.00 17.98
C LEU A 71 15.12 10.79 18.42
N PHE A 72 15.82 9.83 17.81
CA PHE A 72 17.23 9.55 18.11
C PHE A 72 18.11 10.75 17.75
N ASP A 73 18.03 11.25 16.52
CA ASP A 73 18.80 12.40 16.02
C ASP A 73 18.64 13.63 16.92
N GLN A 74 17.42 13.88 17.39
CA GLN A 74 17.11 15.09 18.15
C GLN A 74 17.40 14.97 19.64
N LEU A 75 17.34 13.79 20.24
CA LEU A 75 17.32 13.64 21.71
C LEU A 75 18.45 12.77 22.28
N ALA A 76 19.20 12.02 21.46
CA ALA A 76 20.25 11.11 21.92
C ALA A 76 21.30 11.76 22.84
N THR A 77 21.68 13.00 22.55
CA THR A 77 22.75 13.74 23.26
C THR A 77 22.22 14.84 24.18
N LYS A 78 20.90 15.02 24.27
CA LYS A 78 20.27 16.11 25.03
C LYS A 78 19.92 15.68 26.46
N SER A 79 20.10 16.61 27.39
CA SER A 79 19.57 16.50 28.76
C SER A 79 18.28 17.31 28.88
N TYR A 80 17.36 16.88 29.74
CA TYR A 80 16.07 17.54 29.91
C TYR A 80 16.23 18.98 30.41
N ASP A 81 15.67 19.92 29.66
CA ASP A 81 15.46 21.31 30.07
C ASP A 81 14.02 21.71 29.74
N ALA A 82 13.31 22.30 30.71
CA ALA A 82 11.88 22.57 30.58
C ALA A 82 11.55 23.63 29.51
N GLN A 83 12.43 24.61 29.30
CA GLN A 83 12.21 25.66 28.30
C GLN A 83 12.50 25.14 26.89
N ALA A 84 13.61 24.42 26.73
CA ALA A 84 14.01 23.84 25.46
C ALA A 84 13.10 22.67 25.04
N ALA A 85 12.59 21.88 26.00
CA ALA A 85 11.65 20.79 25.78
C ALA A 85 10.41 21.23 24.97
N ALA A 86 9.85 22.39 25.28
CA ALA A 86 8.69 22.92 24.55
C ALA A 86 9.01 23.20 23.07
N GLN A 87 10.22 23.70 22.79
CA GLN A 87 10.68 23.94 21.43
C GLN A 87 10.98 22.63 20.70
N TRP A 88 11.76 21.74 21.32
CA TRP A 88 12.10 20.44 20.73
C TRP A 88 10.86 19.61 20.38
N THR A 89 9.82 19.66 21.22
CA THR A 89 8.56 18.95 20.95
C THR A 89 7.91 19.42 19.65
N LYS A 90 7.90 20.75 19.40
CA LYS A 90 7.38 21.32 18.15
C LYS A 90 8.26 20.96 16.96
N ASP A 91 9.59 21.12 17.11
CA ASP A 91 10.54 20.81 16.04
C ASP A 91 10.46 19.33 15.63
N ILE A 92 10.34 18.42 16.60
CA ILE A 92 10.17 16.98 16.35
C ILE A 92 8.86 16.74 15.58
N ALA A 93 7.75 17.35 16.00
CA ALA A 93 6.47 17.21 15.31
C ALA A 93 6.56 17.68 13.84
N ASP A 94 7.14 18.86 13.61
CA ASP A 94 7.29 19.46 12.28
C ASP A 94 8.23 18.62 11.39
N VAL A 95 9.32 18.07 11.95
CA VAL A 95 10.26 17.22 11.21
C VAL A 95 9.63 15.89 10.84
N ILE A 96 8.90 15.24 11.76
CA ILE A 96 8.17 14.01 11.47
C ILE A 96 7.11 14.26 10.40
N GLU A 97 6.30 15.32 10.54
CA GLU A 97 5.26 15.65 9.56
C GLU A 97 5.85 15.82 8.15
N ARG A 98 6.95 16.55 8.03
CA ARG A 98 7.63 16.78 6.76
C ARG A 98 8.15 15.48 6.15
N ARG A 99 8.91 14.68 6.91
CA ARG A 99 9.47 13.40 6.44
C ARG A 99 8.36 12.40 6.04
N ILE A 100 7.22 12.41 6.73
CA ILE A 100 6.06 11.58 6.37
C ILE A 100 5.42 12.06 5.08
N LYS A 101 5.29 13.38 4.88
CA LYS A 101 4.78 13.95 3.62
C LYS A 101 5.68 13.61 2.42
N ASP A 102 6.99 13.50 2.65
CA ASP A 102 7.97 13.11 1.62
C ASP A 102 7.78 11.66 1.11
N LEU A 103 7.04 10.81 1.83
CA LEU A 103 6.66 9.47 1.36
C LEU A 103 5.57 9.48 0.27
N GLN A 104 4.93 10.64 0.05
CA GLN A 104 3.99 10.90 -1.05
C GLN A 104 2.80 9.90 -1.16
N PHE A 105 2.29 9.38 -0.05
CA PHE A 105 1.03 8.63 -0.08
C PHE A 105 -0.12 9.54 -0.50
N LYS A 106 -0.91 9.09 -1.48
CA LYS A 106 -2.02 9.88 -2.04
C LYS A 106 -3.19 9.94 -1.08
N ARG A 107 -3.83 11.11 -1.01
CA ARG A 107 -5.10 11.33 -0.28
C ARG A 107 -5.03 11.00 1.21
N TYR A 108 -3.88 11.12 1.86
CA TYR A 108 -3.78 11.00 3.32
C TYR A 108 -3.61 12.37 3.98
N LYS A 109 -4.32 12.57 5.10
CA LYS A 109 -4.08 13.64 6.05
C LYS A 109 -3.33 13.06 7.25
N TYR A 110 -2.36 13.82 7.75
CA TYR A 110 -1.51 13.39 8.84
C TYR A 110 -1.76 14.23 10.09
N ILE A 111 -1.78 13.57 11.24
CA ILE A 111 -1.80 14.19 12.56
C ILE A 111 -0.60 13.64 13.32
N VAL A 112 0.29 14.51 13.76
CA VAL A 112 1.46 14.15 14.56
C VAL A 112 1.22 14.60 16.00
N ASN A 113 1.31 13.68 16.95
CA ASN A 113 1.24 13.96 18.37
C ASN A 113 2.56 13.57 19.04
N VAL A 114 3.18 14.49 19.76
CA VAL A 114 4.46 14.29 20.44
C VAL A 114 4.30 14.61 21.92
N VAL A 115 4.70 13.66 22.76
CA VAL A 115 4.71 13.79 24.22
C VAL A 115 6.15 13.66 24.68
N LEU A 116 6.72 14.74 25.21
CA LEU A 116 8.08 14.78 25.76
C LEU A 116 8.01 15.17 27.23
N GLY A 117 8.75 14.46 28.08
CA GLY A 117 8.81 14.74 29.51
C GLY A 117 10.11 14.31 30.16
N GLN A 118 10.28 14.70 31.42
CA GLN A 118 11.44 14.35 32.23
C GLN A 118 11.34 12.90 32.71
N GLN A 119 12.41 12.14 32.54
CA GLN A 119 12.59 10.83 33.17
C GLN A 119 13.14 11.03 34.59
N HIS A 120 12.28 10.86 35.59
CA HIS A 120 12.65 10.99 37.00
C HIS A 120 11.98 9.92 37.87
N GLY A 121 11.92 8.68 37.37
CA GLY A 121 11.42 7.53 38.12
C GLY A 121 9.90 7.44 38.23
N ALA A 122 9.15 8.35 37.60
CA ALA A 122 7.71 8.28 37.47
C ALA A 122 7.28 7.34 36.34
N GLY A 123 6.16 6.63 36.51
CA GLY A 123 5.56 5.80 35.47
C GLY A 123 4.55 6.59 34.64
N VAL A 124 4.63 6.48 33.31
CA VAL A 124 3.68 7.10 32.38
C VAL A 124 3.04 6.01 31.52
N LYS A 125 1.71 6.07 31.34
CA LYS A 125 0.97 5.23 30.40
C LYS A 125 0.28 6.12 29.37
N ILE A 126 0.54 5.86 28.10
CA ILE A 126 -0.07 6.58 26.98
C ILE A 126 -0.96 5.58 26.23
N GLY A 127 -2.15 6.03 25.85
CA GLY A 127 -3.10 5.26 25.07
C GLY A 127 -3.88 6.15 24.14
N THR A 128 -4.32 5.60 23.01
CA THR A 128 -5.16 6.29 22.04
C THR A 128 -6.39 5.43 21.72
N ARG A 129 -7.49 6.10 21.36
CA ARG A 129 -8.73 5.47 20.88
C ARG A 129 -9.20 6.25 19.67
N CYS A 130 -9.53 5.54 18.60
CA CYS A 130 -9.92 6.14 17.33
C CYS A 130 -11.22 5.51 16.83
N ILE A 131 -12.04 6.32 16.17
CA ILE A 131 -13.20 5.87 15.38
C ILE A 131 -12.90 6.30 13.94
N TRP A 132 -12.63 5.33 13.07
CA TRP A 132 -12.10 5.54 11.72
C TRP A 132 -12.27 4.27 10.87
N ASP A 133 -11.95 4.31 9.57
CA ASP A 133 -12.03 3.13 8.69
C ASP A 133 -10.83 2.21 8.93
N ALA A 134 -11.09 1.02 9.47
CA ALA A 134 -10.06 0.03 9.80
C ALA A 134 -9.25 -0.48 8.59
N GLU A 135 -9.75 -0.28 7.37
CA GLU A 135 -9.01 -0.67 6.16
C GLU A 135 -8.17 0.46 5.58
N ALA A 136 -8.60 1.72 5.69
CA ALA A 136 -7.96 2.85 5.03
C ALA A 136 -7.06 3.65 5.98
N ASP A 137 -7.49 3.81 7.22
CA ASP A 137 -6.86 4.64 8.24
C ASP A 137 -5.93 3.81 9.12
N THR A 138 -4.83 4.41 9.57
CA THR A 138 -3.86 3.72 10.42
C THR A 138 -3.03 4.71 11.23
N TYR A 139 -2.26 4.18 12.18
CA TYR A 139 -1.26 4.95 12.93
C TYR A 139 0.07 4.20 12.98
N ALA A 140 1.13 4.94 13.28
CA ALA A 140 2.42 4.44 13.68
C ALA A 140 2.88 5.23 14.91
N TYR A 141 3.64 4.60 15.79
CA TYR A 141 4.23 5.27 16.92
C TYR A 141 5.61 4.69 17.22
N ASP A 142 6.44 5.51 17.86
CA ASP A 142 7.65 5.03 18.51
C ASP A 142 7.96 5.85 19.76
N SER A 143 8.86 5.32 20.59
CA SER A 143 9.29 5.95 21.83
C SER A 143 10.79 5.96 21.99
N PHE A 144 11.32 7.04 22.55
CA PHE A 144 12.71 7.23 22.88
C PHE A 144 12.85 7.51 24.37
N ILE A 145 13.86 6.91 25.01
CA ILE A 145 14.17 7.13 26.42
C ILE A 145 15.70 7.28 26.54
N ASN A 146 16.13 8.32 27.24
CA ASN A 146 17.52 8.46 27.70
C ASN A 146 17.55 8.63 29.23
N GLU A 147 18.69 9.04 29.79
CA GLU A 147 18.86 9.18 31.24
C GLU A 147 17.90 10.20 31.89
N THR A 148 17.51 11.26 31.17
CA THR A 148 16.74 12.39 31.75
C THR A 148 15.45 12.72 31.00
N ILE A 149 15.22 12.15 29.82
CA ILE A 149 14.12 12.44 28.90
C ILE A 149 13.41 11.13 28.54
N PHE A 150 12.09 11.19 28.48
CA PHE A 150 11.28 10.27 27.68
C PHE A 150 10.54 11.07 26.61
N CYS A 151 10.39 10.48 25.44
CA CYS A 151 9.61 11.04 24.34
C CYS A 151 8.82 9.93 23.64
N MET A 152 7.56 10.21 23.31
CA MET A 152 6.74 9.34 22.48
C MET A 152 6.13 10.18 21.37
N ALA A 153 6.21 9.70 20.14
CA ALA A 153 5.59 10.34 19.00
C ALA A 153 4.66 9.35 18.28
N ILE A 154 3.50 9.84 17.87
CA ILE A 154 2.44 9.08 17.20
C ILE A 154 2.02 9.85 15.95
N VAL A 155 1.99 9.16 14.83
CA VAL A 155 1.47 9.66 13.55
C VAL A 155 0.18 8.92 13.24
N TYR A 156 -0.90 9.66 13.05
CA TYR A 156 -2.16 9.15 12.51
C TYR A 156 -2.24 9.51 11.03
N ALA A 157 -2.49 8.53 10.18
CA ALA A 157 -2.73 8.69 8.75
C ALA A 157 -4.20 8.38 8.47
N VAL A 158 -4.96 9.42 8.11
CA VAL A 158 -6.40 9.34 7.84
C VAL A 158 -6.64 9.58 6.36
N TYR A 159 -7.31 8.65 5.69
CA TYR A 159 -7.64 8.71 4.29
C TYR A 159 -8.72 9.77 4.03
N PHE A 160 -8.52 10.55 2.98
CA PHE A 160 -9.42 11.61 2.55
C PHE A 160 -10.32 11.09 1.42
N TYR A 161 -11.55 10.73 1.77
CA TYR A 161 -12.61 10.21 0.90
C TYR A 161 -13.13 11.20 -0.14
#